data_AF-A0A1B1TEG0-F1
#
_entry.id   AF-A0A1B1TEG0-F1
#
_cell.length_a   1.000
_cell.length_b   1.000
_cell.length_c   1.000
_cell.angle_alpha   90.00
_cell.angle_beta   90.00
_cell.angle_gamma   90.00
#
_symmetry.space_group_name_H-M   'P 1'
#
loop_
_entity.id
_entity.type
_entity.pdbx_description
1 polymer ?
#
loop_
_entity_poly.entity_id
_entity_poly.type
_entity_poly.pdbx_seq_one_letter_code
_entity_poly.pdbx_strand_id
1 'polypeptide(L)'
;METRLDNSLTKSFVVDSMSTNFSIVNFRHPDSLDAGSLVTKAALKIGAQVDIITSNQDEVFANFNYGIINWRAILQNKHWLLISSTTVLEGNSPSSAWGASMIFGELEGTKTIMIVDLPEDYDKIPEMWGRIINRIRQIHILFFTKEALDAISKLENTSNLLLLKKIKSKGLVPIVCTYDEDTSISNIIHPSGELSLQLQSQFPFHLWLAHFINGLSLTNLNKSEIRYAASCVENSKIPFN
;
A
#
# COMPACT_ATOMS: atom_id res chain seq x y z
N MET A 1 -41.18 17.10 33.71
CA MET A 1 -41.76 17.22 32.37
C MET A 1 -40.72 17.92 31.50
N GLU A 2 -40.25 17.21 30.45
CA GLU A 2 -39.49 17.68 29.25
C GLU A 2 -38.08 18.30 29.46
N THR A 3 -36.95 17.67 29.08
CA THR A 3 -36.31 17.39 27.75
C THR A 3 -35.76 18.59 26.95
N ARG A 4 -34.45 18.50 26.61
CA ARG A 4 -33.70 18.89 25.37
C ARG A 4 -32.36 19.61 25.72
N LEU A 5 -31.17 19.03 25.54
CA LEU A 5 -30.37 18.72 24.31
C LEU A 5 -29.91 19.95 23.48
N ASP A 6 -28.63 20.26 23.67
CA ASP A 6 -27.54 20.35 22.67
C ASP A 6 -27.11 21.70 22.02
N ASN A 7 -25.81 21.70 21.70
CA ASN A 7 -25.07 22.45 20.69
C ASN A 7 -24.47 23.83 21.00
N SER A 8 -23.15 23.85 21.22
CA SER A 8 -22.23 24.40 20.18
C SER A 8 -20.75 24.20 20.57
N LEU A 9 -20.16 23.13 20.02
CA LEU A 9 -18.72 23.04 19.79
C LEU A 9 -18.44 23.61 18.40
N THR A 10 -18.14 24.91 18.32
CA THR A 10 -17.60 25.54 17.12
C THR A 10 -16.17 25.99 17.42
N LYS A 11 -15.20 25.10 17.16
CA LYS A 11 -13.83 25.52 16.86
C LYS A 11 -13.71 25.60 15.34
N SER A 12 -13.51 26.81 14.87
CA SER A 12 -13.17 27.15 13.49
C SER A 12 -11.83 26.54 13.10
N PHE A 13 -11.84 25.61 12.15
CA PHE A 13 -10.64 25.25 11.40
C PHE A 13 -10.55 26.17 10.19
N VAL A 14 -9.65 27.14 10.26
CA VAL A 14 -9.14 27.84 9.08
C VAL A 14 -8.24 26.84 8.35
N VAL A 15 -8.68 26.39 7.18
CA VAL A 15 -7.87 25.54 6.28
C VAL A 15 -6.99 26.48 5.47
N ASP A 16 -5.70 26.48 5.78
CA ASP A 16 -4.68 27.19 5.03
C ASP A 16 -4.39 26.44 3.71
N SER A 17 -4.04 27.21 2.67
CA SER A 17 -3.93 26.78 1.28
C SER A 17 -2.87 25.69 1.03
N MET A 18 -3.29 24.60 0.36
CA MET A 18 -2.50 23.50 -0.25
C MET A 18 -1.47 22.79 0.66
N SER A 19 -1.95 21.95 1.58
CA SER A 19 -1.10 21.00 2.31
C SER A 19 -0.75 19.78 1.45
N THR A 20 0.54 19.48 1.32
CA THR A 20 1.06 18.24 0.74
C THR A 20 0.57 17.05 1.58
N ASN A 21 -0.31 16.21 1.03
CA ASN A 21 -1.08 15.30 1.88
C ASN A 21 -0.34 14.01 2.30
N PHE A 22 0.72 13.59 1.60
CA PHE A 22 1.67 12.53 2.02
C PHE A 22 2.77 12.35 0.96
N SER A 23 3.81 11.57 1.27
CA SER A 23 4.94 11.32 0.37
C SER A 23 5.21 9.82 0.17
N ILE A 24 5.49 9.44 -1.08
CA ILE A 24 5.75 8.06 -1.51
C ILE A 24 7.09 8.00 -2.24
N VAL A 25 7.86 6.95 -1.98
CA VAL A 25 8.93 6.47 -2.85
C VAL A 25 8.44 5.20 -3.52
N ASN A 26 8.49 5.12 -4.84
CA ASN A 26 8.14 3.92 -5.60
C ASN A 26 9.37 3.41 -6.36
N PHE A 27 9.83 2.21 -6.02
CA PHE A 27 10.86 1.50 -6.79
C PHE A 27 10.21 0.51 -7.77
N ARG A 28 10.46 0.69 -9.07
CA ARG A 28 9.82 -0.11 -10.14
C ARG A 28 10.59 -0.08 -11.47
N HIS A 29 10.22 -0.95 -12.40
CA HIS A 29 10.68 -0.90 -13.80
C HIS A 29 10.29 0.44 -14.47
N PRO A 30 11.11 1.02 -15.37
CA PRO A 30 10.83 2.32 -15.99
C PRO A 30 9.47 2.38 -16.70
N ASP A 31 9.17 1.33 -17.46
CA ASP A 31 7.94 1.19 -18.24
C ASP A 31 6.82 0.45 -17.50
N SER A 32 6.95 0.29 -16.17
CA SER A 32 6.03 -0.56 -15.41
C SER A 32 4.58 -0.07 -15.47
N LEU A 33 3.68 -1.03 -15.69
CA LEU A 33 2.24 -0.94 -15.48
C LEU A 33 1.78 -1.84 -14.33
N ASP A 34 2.72 -2.28 -13.47
CA ASP A 34 2.43 -3.08 -12.28
C ASP A 34 1.47 -2.39 -11.31
N ALA A 35 0.95 -3.14 -10.35
CA ALA A 35 -0.02 -2.61 -9.41
C ALA A 35 0.52 -1.43 -8.60
N GLY A 36 1.82 -1.43 -8.25
CA GLY A 36 2.47 -0.33 -7.58
C GLY A 36 2.52 0.96 -8.40
N SER A 37 2.73 0.84 -9.70
CA SER A 37 2.71 1.96 -10.65
C SER A 37 1.33 2.57 -10.75
N LEU A 38 0.27 1.75 -10.76
CA LEU A 38 -1.13 2.19 -10.81
C LEU A 38 -1.52 2.95 -9.54
N VAL A 39 -1.17 2.40 -8.36
CA VAL A 39 -1.42 3.08 -7.07
C VAL A 39 -0.69 4.41 -7.01
N THR A 40 0.55 4.45 -7.49
CA THR A 40 1.36 5.67 -7.51
C THR A 40 0.76 6.73 -8.44
N LYS A 41 0.26 6.33 -9.61
CA LYS A 41 -0.45 7.24 -10.53
C LYS A 41 -1.73 7.79 -9.88
N ALA A 42 -2.47 6.98 -9.13
CA ALA A 42 -3.63 7.45 -8.37
C ALA A 42 -3.23 8.38 -7.21
N ALA A 43 -2.17 8.05 -6.48
CA ALA A 43 -1.64 8.87 -5.39
C ALA A 43 -1.22 10.27 -5.86
N LEU A 44 -0.54 10.36 -7.00
CA LEU A 44 -0.20 11.63 -7.64
C LEU A 44 -1.45 12.49 -7.90
N LYS A 45 -2.52 11.89 -8.44
CA LYS A 45 -3.78 12.60 -8.74
C LYS A 45 -4.47 13.15 -7.49
N ILE A 46 -4.24 12.55 -6.32
CA ILE A 46 -4.83 12.98 -5.04
C ILE A 46 -3.87 13.85 -4.20
N GLY A 47 -2.74 14.28 -4.78
CA GLY A 47 -1.84 15.25 -4.17
C GLY A 47 -0.63 14.68 -3.42
N ALA A 48 -0.28 13.40 -3.65
CA ALA A 48 0.94 12.82 -3.07
C ALA A 48 2.21 13.41 -3.74
N GLN A 49 3.24 13.65 -2.93
CA GLN A 49 4.60 13.83 -3.46
C GLN A 49 5.19 12.45 -3.75
N VAL A 50 5.70 12.24 -4.97
CA VAL A 50 6.22 10.92 -5.39
C VAL A 50 7.61 11.03 -5.95
N ASP A 51 8.52 10.24 -5.41
CA ASP A 51 9.83 9.95 -6.00
C ASP A 51 9.79 8.56 -6.65
N ILE A 52 10.05 8.49 -7.95
CA ILE A 52 10.14 7.23 -8.68
C ILE A 52 11.61 6.86 -8.81
N ILE A 53 11.97 5.67 -8.31
CA ILE A 53 13.31 5.11 -8.39
C ILE A 53 13.30 3.97 -9.41
N THR A 54 14.21 4.04 -10.36
CA THR A 54 14.32 3.06 -11.46
C THR A 54 15.73 3.07 -12.05
N SER A 55 16.01 2.21 -13.03
CA SER A 55 17.31 2.20 -13.73
C SER A 55 17.46 3.43 -14.63
N ASN A 56 18.69 3.79 -14.99
CA ASN A 56 18.90 4.83 -15.98
C ASN A 56 18.42 4.38 -17.37
N GLN A 57 18.16 5.34 -18.27
CA GLN A 57 17.61 5.06 -19.61
C GLN A 57 18.53 4.18 -20.49
N ASP A 58 19.83 4.21 -20.23
CA ASP A 58 20.87 3.46 -20.92
C ASP A 58 21.22 2.13 -20.24
N GLU A 59 20.58 1.80 -19.12
CA GLU A 59 20.81 0.57 -18.37
C GLU A 59 19.68 -0.44 -18.59
N VAL A 60 20.05 -1.72 -18.63
CA VAL A 60 19.08 -2.82 -18.59
C VAL A 60 18.59 -2.99 -17.16
N PHE A 61 17.29 -2.82 -16.93
CA PHE A 61 16.69 -2.90 -15.59
C PHE A 61 16.98 -4.21 -14.86
N ALA A 62 17.20 -5.33 -15.54
CA ALA A 62 17.54 -6.59 -14.88
C ALA A 62 18.92 -6.57 -14.16
N ASN A 63 19.86 -5.74 -14.62
CA ASN A 63 21.27 -5.77 -14.24
C ASN A 63 21.90 -4.38 -13.99
N PHE A 64 21.09 -3.32 -13.78
CA PHE A 64 21.60 -1.97 -13.49
C PHE A 64 22.42 -1.92 -12.20
N ASN A 65 23.27 -0.91 -12.02
CA ASN A 65 24.06 -0.80 -10.80
C ASN A 65 23.22 -0.25 -9.63
N TYR A 66 22.49 -1.11 -8.94
CA TYR A 66 21.66 -0.72 -7.79
C TYR A 66 22.43 -0.15 -6.60
N GLY A 67 23.75 -0.39 -6.52
CA GLY A 67 24.61 0.09 -5.44
C GLY A 67 24.81 1.60 -5.43
N ILE A 68 24.49 2.29 -6.54
CA ILE A 68 24.57 3.76 -6.62
C ILE A 68 23.33 4.44 -6.02
N ILE A 69 22.25 3.70 -5.76
CA ILE A 69 21.03 4.28 -5.22
C ILE A 69 21.30 4.72 -3.77
N ASN A 70 21.23 6.02 -3.54
CA ASN A 70 21.33 6.59 -2.20
C ASN A 70 19.98 6.46 -1.46
N TRP A 71 19.65 5.24 -1.04
CA TRP A 71 18.40 4.91 -0.37
C TRP A 71 18.13 5.77 0.86
N ARG A 72 19.17 6.04 1.65
CA ARG A 72 19.06 6.90 2.84
C ARG A 72 18.53 8.28 2.47
N ALA A 73 19.17 8.96 1.52
CA ALA A 73 18.75 10.31 1.13
C ALA A 73 17.35 10.33 0.51
N ILE A 74 17.00 9.29 -0.26
CA ILE A 74 15.69 9.18 -0.92
C ILE A 74 14.57 8.94 0.10
N LEU A 75 14.78 8.04 1.05
CA LEU A 75 13.75 7.59 2.00
C LEU A 75 13.65 8.50 3.23
N GLN A 76 14.64 9.35 3.50
CA GLN A 76 14.59 10.25 4.64
C GLN A 76 13.33 11.14 4.60
N ASN A 77 12.58 11.14 5.70
CA ASN A 77 11.32 11.89 5.89
C ASN A 77 10.21 11.53 4.88
N LYS A 78 10.21 10.31 4.32
CA LYS A 78 9.13 9.81 3.46
C LYS A 78 8.12 9.00 4.28
N HIS A 79 6.84 9.10 3.92
CA HIS A 79 5.81 8.34 4.63
C HIS A 79 5.82 6.87 4.22
N TRP A 80 5.89 6.62 2.90
CA TRP A 80 5.73 5.28 2.36
C TRP A 80 6.80 4.92 1.34
N LEU A 81 7.29 3.69 1.44
CA LEU A 81 7.99 2.98 0.38
C LEU A 81 6.99 2.02 -0.25
N LEU A 82 6.70 2.18 -1.53
CA LEU A 82 5.72 1.39 -2.25
C LEU A 82 6.45 0.52 -3.29
N ILE A 83 6.20 -0.79 -3.22
CA ILE A 83 6.85 -1.79 -4.07
C ILE A 83 5.84 -2.88 -4.46
N SER A 84 5.87 -3.30 -5.74
CA SER A 84 5.13 -4.45 -6.23
C SER A 84 5.87 -5.75 -5.93
N SER A 85 5.13 -6.84 -5.79
CA SER A 85 5.72 -8.17 -5.60
C SER A 85 6.47 -8.65 -6.83
N THR A 86 5.98 -8.33 -8.02
CA THR A 86 6.54 -8.77 -9.30
C THR A 86 7.93 -8.19 -9.59
N THR A 87 8.26 -7.00 -9.05
CA THR A 87 9.57 -6.35 -9.22
C THR A 87 10.74 -7.24 -8.77
N VAL A 88 10.52 -8.12 -7.79
CA VAL A 88 11.56 -9.03 -7.28
C VAL A 88 12.02 -10.06 -8.32
N LEU A 89 11.19 -10.31 -9.34
CA LEU A 89 11.44 -11.29 -10.41
C LEU A 89 12.12 -10.69 -11.65
N GLU A 90 12.30 -9.37 -11.71
CA GLU A 90 12.76 -8.66 -12.91
C GLU A 90 14.29 -8.73 -13.11
N GLY A 91 15.01 -9.49 -12.27
CA GLY A 91 16.45 -9.70 -12.39
C GLY A 91 17.19 -9.54 -11.07
N ASN A 92 18.52 -9.69 -11.12
CA ASN A 92 19.36 -9.64 -9.93
C ASN A 92 19.38 -8.25 -9.29
N SER A 93 19.50 -7.21 -10.11
CA SER A 93 19.55 -5.83 -9.63
C SER A 93 18.24 -5.38 -8.98
N PRO A 94 17.06 -5.57 -9.58
CA PRO A 94 15.82 -5.16 -8.94
C PRO A 94 15.49 -6.00 -7.71
N SER A 95 15.80 -7.31 -7.71
CA SER A 95 15.69 -8.13 -6.50
C SER A 95 16.55 -7.60 -5.34
N SER A 96 17.77 -7.17 -5.65
CA SER A 96 18.70 -6.62 -4.66
C SER A 96 18.28 -5.21 -4.19
N ALA A 97 17.90 -4.34 -5.12
CA ALA A 97 17.38 -3.01 -4.87
C ALA A 97 16.11 -3.04 -4.02
N TRP A 98 15.17 -3.94 -4.33
CA TRP A 98 13.95 -4.19 -3.58
C TRP A 98 14.26 -4.58 -2.13
N GLY A 99 15.19 -5.51 -1.90
CA GLY A 99 15.64 -5.88 -0.56
C GLY A 99 16.32 -4.73 0.19
N ALA A 100 17.20 -3.98 -0.48
CA ALA A 100 17.88 -2.83 0.11
C ALA A 100 16.90 -1.72 0.49
N SER A 101 15.94 -1.40 -0.38
CA SER A 101 14.94 -0.36 -0.15
C SER A 101 14.15 -0.59 1.14
N MET A 102 13.75 -1.82 1.43
CA MET A 102 13.03 -2.15 2.67
C MET A 102 13.90 -2.03 3.92
N ILE A 103 15.18 -2.44 3.83
CA ILE A 103 16.13 -2.29 4.95
C ILE A 103 16.34 -0.81 5.28
N PHE A 104 16.61 0.02 4.27
CA PHE A 104 16.77 1.45 4.48
C PHE A 104 15.46 2.12 4.87
N GLY A 105 14.32 1.66 4.34
CA GLY A 105 13.01 2.16 4.72
C GLY A 105 12.76 2.01 6.21
N GLU A 106 13.03 0.82 6.75
CA GLU A 106 12.97 0.54 8.19
C GLU A 106 13.91 1.45 9.00
N LEU A 107 15.17 1.61 8.56
CA LEU A 107 16.16 2.45 9.25
C LEU A 107 15.79 3.93 9.28
N GLU A 108 15.22 4.45 8.20
CA GLU A 108 14.85 5.87 8.06
C GLU A 108 13.40 6.15 8.51
N GLY A 109 12.70 5.16 9.06
CA GLY A 109 11.32 5.28 9.54
C GLY A 109 10.24 5.36 8.46
N THR A 110 10.59 5.07 7.21
CA THR A 110 9.65 4.97 6.07
C THR A 110 8.92 3.63 6.11
N LYS A 111 7.60 3.65 6.03
CA LYS A 111 6.78 2.43 6.13
C LYS A 111 6.65 1.75 4.77
N THR A 112 6.96 0.46 4.71
CA THR A 112 6.84 -0.33 3.47
C THR A 112 5.40 -0.77 3.20
N ILE A 113 4.90 -0.47 2.01
CA ILE A 113 3.70 -1.03 1.41
C ILE A 113 4.12 -2.01 0.33
N MET A 114 3.79 -3.27 0.54
CA MET A 114 3.93 -4.32 -0.45
C MET A 114 2.59 -4.54 -1.14
N ILE A 115 2.56 -4.38 -2.45
CA ILE A 115 1.39 -4.68 -3.28
C ILE A 115 1.65 -6.02 -3.95
N VAL A 116 0.91 -7.03 -3.51
CA VAL A 116 1.00 -8.37 -4.07
C VAL A 116 0.10 -8.43 -5.29
N ASP A 117 0.73 -8.45 -6.46
CA ASP A 117 0.17 -8.65 -7.79
C ASP A 117 0.72 -9.94 -8.43
N LEU A 118 0.15 -10.33 -9.57
CA LEU A 118 0.56 -11.55 -10.26
C LEU A 118 1.64 -11.26 -11.30
N PRO A 119 2.67 -12.12 -11.41
CA PRO A 119 3.60 -12.08 -12.53
C PRO A 119 2.91 -12.48 -13.83
N GLU A 120 3.46 -12.01 -14.96
CA GLU A 120 3.03 -12.47 -16.29
C GLU A 120 3.19 -14.00 -16.43
N ASP A 121 4.29 -14.53 -15.88
CA ASP A 121 4.57 -15.96 -15.81
C ASP A 121 4.09 -16.55 -14.47
N TYR A 122 2.93 -17.22 -14.52
CA TYR A 122 2.27 -17.79 -13.34
C TYR A 122 3.10 -18.89 -12.65
N ASP A 123 4.02 -19.55 -13.36
CA ASP A 123 4.90 -20.56 -12.75
C ASP A 123 5.88 -19.94 -11.75
N LYS A 124 6.07 -18.62 -11.80
CA LYS A 124 6.90 -17.86 -10.85
C LYS A 124 6.17 -17.41 -9.59
N ILE A 125 4.86 -17.65 -9.46
CA ILE A 125 4.10 -17.30 -8.25
C ILE A 125 4.74 -17.88 -6.97
N PRO A 126 5.13 -19.17 -6.92
CA PRO A 126 5.77 -19.73 -5.72
C PRO A 126 7.10 -19.07 -5.39
N GLU A 127 7.92 -18.76 -6.41
CA GLU A 127 9.19 -18.06 -6.22
C GLU A 127 8.96 -16.67 -5.63
N MET A 128 8.12 -15.86 -6.29
CA MET A 128 7.75 -14.52 -5.86
C MET A 128 7.23 -14.52 -4.42
N TRP A 129 6.27 -15.41 -4.13
CA TRP A 129 5.68 -15.52 -2.80
C TRP A 129 6.72 -15.91 -1.75
N GLY A 130 7.60 -16.86 -2.04
CA GLY A 130 8.71 -17.23 -1.17
C GLY A 130 9.64 -16.05 -0.84
N ARG A 131 9.93 -15.18 -1.81
CA ARG A 131 10.74 -13.96 -1.59
C ARG A 131 10.05 -12.98 -0.63
N ILE A 132 8.73 -12.81 -0.75
CA ILE A 132 7.94 -11.93 0.13
C ILE A 132 7.90 -12.48 1.54
N ILE A 133 7.58 -13.78 1.71
CA ILE A 133 7.52 -14.44 3.02
C ILE A 133 8.84 -14.27 3.80
N ASN A 134 9.98 -14.40 3.12
CA ASN A 134 11.30 -14.25 3.73
C ASN A 134 11.57 -12.86 4.30
N ARG A 135 10.84 -11.82 3.85
CA ARG A 135 11.01 -10.42 4.30
C ARG A 135 9.74 -9.84 4.89
N ILE A 136 8.75 -10.66 5.19
CA ILE A 136 7.40 -10.23 5.52
C ILE A 136 7.34 -9.30 6.74
N ARG A 137 8.31 -9.41 7.65
CA ARG A 137 8.43 -8.58 8.87
C ARG A 137 8.82 -7.13 8.60
N GLN A 138 9.42 -6.83 7.44
CA GLN A 138 9.78 -5.47 7.03
C GLN A 138 8.60 -4.73 6.38
N ILE A 139 7.51 -5.45 6.11
CA ILE A 139 6.32 -4.94 5.44
C ILE A 139 5.34 -4.41 6.48
N HIS A 140 4.92 -3.15 6.32
CA HIS A 140 3.96 -2.49 7.22
C HIS A 140 2.52 -2.71 6.73
N ILE A 141 2.31 -2.61 5.42
CA ILE A 141 1.03 -2.91 4.77
C ILE A 141 1.29 -3.94 3.69
N LEU A 142 0.68 -5.12 3.83
CA LEU A 142 0.64 -6.14 2.79
C LEU A 142 -0.75 -6.10 2.15
N PHE A 143 -0.83 -5.55 0.94
CA PHE A 143 -2.05 -5.50 0.16
C PHE A 143 -2.03 -6.60 -0.90
N PHE A 144 -3.15 -7.30 -1.11
CA PHE A 144 -3.32 -8.24 -2.21
C PHE A 144 -4.34 -7.71 -3.21
N THR A 145 -3.99 -7.75 -4.51
CA THR A 145 -5.03 -7.75 -5.54
C THR A 145 -5.89 -9.00 -5.39
N LYS A 146 -7.11 -8.96 -5.92
CA LYS A 146 -8.06 -10.08 -5.82
C LYS A 146 -7.47 -11.37 -6.41
N GLU A 147 -6.88 -11.25 -7.60
CA GLU A 147 -6.30 -12.36 -8.35
C GLU A 147 -5.09 -12.95 -7.62
N ALA A 148 -4.24 -12.09 -7.06
CA ALA A 148 -3.08 -12.52 -6.29
C ALA A 148 -3.50 -13.24 -5.00
N LEU A 149 -4.52 -12.73 -4.31
CA LEU A 149 -5.07 -13.37 -3.11
C LEU A 149 -5.61 -14.76 -3.42
N ASP A 150 -6.36 -14.92 -4.51
CA ASP A 150 -6.90 -16.20 -4.94
C ASP A 150 -5.79 -17.20 -5.30
N ALA A 151 -4.78 -16.76 -6.04
CA ALA A 151 -3.67 -17.62 -6.45
C ALA A 151 -2.83 -18.09 -5.26
N ILE A 152 -2.51 -17.18 -4.33
CA ILE A 152 -1.68 -17.52 -3.16
C ILE A 152 -2.48 -18.35 -2.15
N SER A 153 -3.78 -18.13 -2.02
CA SER A 153 -4.64 -18.96 -1.17
C SER A 153 -4.69 -20.41 -1.67
N LYS A 154 -4.75 -20.61 -2.99
CA LYS A 154 -4.63 -21.94 -3.61
C LYS A 154 -3.25 -22.55 -3.37
N LEU A 155 -2.18 -21.78 -3.55
CA LEU A 155 -0.80 -22.22 -3.28
C LEU A 155 -0.61 -22.69 -1.83
N GLU A 156 -1.20 -21.97 -0.88
CA GLU A 156 -1.14 -22.23 0.57
C GLU A 156 -2.22 -23.21 1.07
N ASN A 157 -3.03 -23.79 0.16
CA ASN A 157 -4.16 -24.68 0.47
C ASN A 157 -5.06 -24.14 1.59
N THR A 158 -5.49 -22.87 1.46
CA THR A 158 -6.32 -22.20 2.46
C THR A 158 -7.32 -21.26 1.81
N SER A 159 -8.28 -20.72 2.57
CA SER A 159 -9.21 -19.71 2.03
C SER A 159 -8.63 -18.30 2.18
N ASN A 160 -9.07 -17.37 1.32
CA ASN A 160 -8.60 -15.98 1.28
C ASN A 160 -8.59 -15.32 2.67
N LEU A 161 -9.72 -15.35 3.38
CA LEU A 161 -9.81 -14.72 4.69
C LEU A 161 -8.89 -15.38 5.72
N LEU A 162 -8.74 -16.71 5.68
CA LEU A 162 -7.82 -17.43 6.56
C LEU A 162 -6.35 -17.15 6.22
N LEU A 163 -6.02 -16.96 4.93
CA LEU A 163 -4.68 -16.58 4.50
C LEU A 163 -4.29 -15.23 5.10
N LEU A 164 -5.14 -14.21 4.95
CA LEU A 164 -4.89 -12.88 5.52
C LEU A 164 -4.63 -12.97 7.03
N LYS A 165 -5.45 -13.74 7.77
CA LYS A 165 -5.31 -13.93 9.24
C LYS A 165 -4.00 -14.62 9.58
N LYS A 166 -3.64 -15.68 8.85
CA LYS A 166 -2.39 -16.44 9.03
C LYS A 166 -1.18 -15.54 8.79
N ILE A 167 -1.20 -14.75 7.72
CA ILE A 167 -0.10 -13.83 7.41
C ILE A 167 0.07 -12.78 8.51
N LYS A 168 -1.01 -12.13 8.96
CA LYS A 168 -0.92 -11.13 10.04
C LYS A 168 -0.35 -11.73 11.32
N SER A 169 -0.86 -12.90 11.73
CA SER A 169 -0.48 -13.55 13.00
C SER A 169 0.92 -14.15 12.98
N LYS A 170 1.34 -14.81 11.89
CA LYS A 170 2.65 -15.45 11.78
C LYS A 170 3.74 -14.48 11.30
N GLY A 171 3.40 -13.64 10.32
CA GLY A 171 4.31 -12.65 9.74
C GLY A 171 4.48 -11.39 10.59
N LEU A 172 3.58 -11.15 11.55
CA LEU A 172 3.51 -9.92 12.34
C LEU A 172 3.40 -8.64 11.50
N VAL A 173 2.81 -8.75 10.31
CA VAL A 173 2.52 -7.58 9.46
C VAL A 173 1.47 -6.71 10.15
N PRO A 174 1.72 -5.40 10.36
CA PRO A 174 0.78 -4.51 11.00
C PRO A 174 -0.60 -4.49 10.33
N ILE A 175 -0.64 -4.34 9.00
CA ILE A 175 -1.89 -4.37 8.22
C ILE A 175 -1.77 -5.37 7.08
N VAL A 176 -2.73 -6.29 7.00
CA VAL A 176 -2.90 -7.18 5.85
C VAL A 176 -4.28 -6.94 5.27
N CYS A 177 -4.37 -6.60 3.99
CA CYS A 177 -5.64 -6.21 3.40
C CYS A 177 -5.79 -6.57 1.93
N THR A 178 -7.03 -6.53 1.47
CA THR A 178 -7.42 -6.66 0.06
C THR A 178 -8.66 -5.81 -0.19
N TYR A 179 -8.90 -5.50 -1.45
CA TYR A 179 -10.11 -4.82 -1.91
C TYR A 179 -10.61 -5.51 -3.17
N ASP A 180 -11.86 -5.93 -3.16
CA ASP A 180 -12.55 -6.53 -4.30
C ASP A 180 -13.35 -5.45 -5.02
N GLU A 181 -12.92 -5.10 -6.23
CA GLU A 181 -13.53 -4.04 -7.05
C GLU A 181 -14.96 -4.38 -7.47
N ASP A 182 -15.26 -5.68 -7.69
CA ASP A 182 -16.57 -6.13 -8.15
C ASP A 182 -17.63 -5.94 -7.06
N THR A 183 -17.27 -6.34 -5.83
CA THR A 183 -18.17 -6.28 -4.67
C THR A 183 -18.03 -4.99 -3.87
N SER A 184 -17.00 -4.19 -4.16
CA SER A 184 -16.62 -2.98 -3.40
C SER A 184 -16.33 -3.25 -1.92
N ILE A 185 -15.88 -4.47 -1.59
CA ILE A 185 -15.59 -4.88 -0.21
C ILE A 185 -14.08 -4.84 0.03
N SER A 186 -13.66 -4.08 1.04
CA SER A 186 -12.33 -4.17 1.64
C SER A 186 -12.36 -5.13 2.83
N ASN A 187 -11.35 -6.00 2.91
CA ASN A 187 -11.09 -6.83 4.08
C ASN A 187 -9.73 -6.45 4.64
N ILE A 188 -9.70 -6.01 5.90
CA ILE A 188 -8.52 -5.43 6.55
C ILE A 188 -8.33 -6.13 7.89
N ILE A 189 -7.15 -6.68 8.09
CA ILE A 189 -6.71 -7.27 9.36
C ILE A 189 -5.61 -6.39 9.92
N HIS A 190 -5.81 -5.93 11.15
CA HIS A 190 -4.94 -4.95 11.81
C HIS A 190 -4.74 -5.32 13.29
N PRO A 191 -3.94 -4.57 14.09
CA PRO A 191 -3.63 -4.95 15.47
C PRO A 191 -4.87 -5.00 16.37
N SER A 192 -5.83 -4.08 16.18
CA SER A 192 -7.05 -4.01 16.98
C SER A 192 -8.19 -4.93 16.50
N GLY A 193 -7.95 -5.78 15.49
CA GLY A 193 -8.90 -6.78 15.04
C GLY A 193 -9.09 -6.80 13.52
N GLU A 194 -10.31 -7.17 13.13
CA GLU A 194 -10.70 -7.32 11.74
C GLU A 194 -11.77 -6.28 11.37
N LEU A 195 -11.67 -5.78 10.14
CA LEU A 195 -12.60 -4.85 9.54
C LEU A 195 -12.96 -5.34 8.14
N SER A 196 -14.25 -5.52 7.90
CA SER A 196 -14.81 -5.64 6.56
C SER A 196 -15.68 -4.41 6.31
N LEU A 197 -15.44 -3.73 5.19
CA LEU A 197 -16.13 -2.49 4.83
C LEU A 197 -16.53 -2.56 3.35
N GLN A 198 -17.83 -2.46 3.11
CA GLN A 198 -18.41 -2.30 1.78
C GLN A 198 -18.57 -0.81 1.47
N LEU A 199 -18.05 -0.38 0.33
CA LEU A 199 -18.25 0.98 -0.20
C LEU A 199 -19.55 1.04 -1.00
N GLN A 200 -20.16 2.22 -1.04
CA GLN A 200 -21.34 2.57 -1.83
C GLN A 200 -21.04 2.64 -3.33
N SER A 201 -19.83 3.08 -3.69
CA SER A 201 -19.38 3.17 -5.08
C SER A 201 -18.29 2.13 -5.38
N GLN A 202 -18.31 1.63 -6.62
CA GLN A 202 -17.20 0.86 -7.17
C GLN A 202 -16.03 1.78 -7.52
N PHE A 203 -14.84 1.38 -7.10
CA PHE A 203 -13.59 2.04 -7.42
C PHE A 203 -12.59 0.99 -7.87
N PRO A 204 -11.58 1.37 -8.67
CA PRO A 204 -10.47 0.47 -8.86
C PRO A 204 -9.61 0.38 -7.59
N PHE A 205 -8.98 -0.77 -7.35
CA PHE A 205 -8.19 -1.10 -6.18
C PHE A 205 -7.08 -0.09 -5.97
N HIS A 206 -6.47 0.39 -7.06
CA HIS A 206 -5.34 1.30 -7.00
C HIS A 206 -5.76 2.69 -6.50
N LEU A 207 -6.99 3.12 -6.84
CA LEU A 207 -7.56 4.36 -6.33
C LEU A 207 -7.97 4.21 -4.86
N TRP A 208 -8.62 3.09 -4.52
CA TRP A 208 -8.95 2.78 -3.14
C TRP A 208 -7.71 2.77 -2.25
N LEU A 209 -6.66 2.04 -2.65
CA LEU A 209 -5.43 1.92 -1.89
C LEU A 209 -4.70 3.26 -1.76
N ALA A 210 -4.65 4.09 -2.82
CA ALA A 210 -4.09 5.44 -2.75
C ALA A 210 -4.80 6.32 -1.71
N HIS A 211 -6.13 6.28 -1.66
CA HIS A 211 -6.90 7.00 -0.63
C HIS A 211 -6.73 6.39 0.76
N PHE A 212 -6.64 5.07 0.87
CA PHE A 212 -6.43 4.39 2.14
C PHE A 212 -5.10 4.78 2.78
N ILE A 213 -4.01 4.79 2.01
CA ILE A 213 -2.68 5.15 2.52
C ILE A 213 -2.56 6.64 2.82
N ASN A 214 -3.27 7.49 2.08
CA ASN A 214 -3.43 8.91 2.42
C ASN A 214 -4.14 9.05 3.78
N GLY A 215 -5.28 8.39 3.95
CA GLY A 215 -6.02 8.37 5.21
C GLY A 215 -5.17 7.89 6.39
N LEU A 216 -4.40 6.81 6.20
CA LEU A 216 -3.47 6.30 7.22
C LEU A 216 -2.31 7.23 7.53
N SER A 217 -1.96 8.15 6.63
CA SER A 217 -0.92 9.17 6.89
C SER A 217 -1.42 10.26 7.84
N LEU A 218 -2.74 10.40 7.98
CA LEU A 218 -3.41 11.41 8.80
C LEU A 218 -3.93 10.85 10.13
N THR A 219 -3.81 9.54 10.37
CA THR A 219 -4.46 8.85 11.50
C THR A 219 -3.54 7.88 12.23
N ASN A 220 -3.89 7.50 13.46
CA ASN A 220 -3.24 6.38 14.15
C ASN A 220 -3.85 5.02 13.74
N LEU A 221 -3.31 3.92 14.29
CA LEU A 221 -3.69 2.54 13.94
C LEU A 221 -4.84 1.98 14.81
N ASN A 222 -5.78 2.82 15.25
CA ASN A 222 -6.97 2.34 15.97
C ASN A 222 -8.12 1.97 14.99
N LYS A 223 -9.10 1.19 15.48
CA LYS A 223 -10.17 0.63 14.63
C LYS A 223 -11.03 1.70 13.92
N SER A 224 -11.37 2.78 14.61
CA SER A 224 -12.17 3.87 14.05
C SER A 224 -11.42 4.64 12.97
N GLU A 225 -10.13 4.89 13.18
CA GLU A 225 -9.25 5.58 12.24
C GLU A 225 -8.98 4.75 10.99
N ILE A 226 -8.73 3.44 11.14
CA ILE A 226 -8.58 2.53 9.99
C ILE A 226 -9.87 2.47 9.17
N ARG A 227 -11.04 2.45 9.82
CA ARG A 227 -12.33 2.52 9.12
C ARG A 227 -12.47 3.83 8.35
N TYR A 228 -12.10 4.96 8.97
CA TYR A 228 -12.11 6.26 8.30
C TYR A 228 -11.18 6.27 7.07
N ALA A 229 -9.94 5.79 7.23
CA ALA A 229 -9.00 5.68 6.13
C ALA A 229 -9.55 4.81 4.99
N ALA A 230 -10.17 3.67 5.32
CA ALA A 230 -10.71 2.74 4.33
C ALA A 230 -11.91 3.27 3.55
N SER A 231 -12.60 4.32 4.05
CA SER A 231 -13.71 5.00 3.37
C SER A 231 -13.33 6.35 2.76
N CYS A 232 -12.07 6.79 2.86
CA CYS A 232 -11.62 8.11 2.37
C CYS A 232 -11.93 8.36 0.89
N VAL A 233 -11.95 7.31 0.05
CA VAL A 233 -12.26 7.41 -1.38
C VAL A 233 -13.70 7.85 -1.68
N GLU A 234 -14.63 7.68 -0.73
CA GLU A 234 -16.01 8.13 -0.90
C GLU A 234 -16.18 9.59 -0.50
N ASN A 235 -15.47 9.99 0.55
CA ASN A 235 -15.52 11.36 1.07
C ASN A 235 -14.85 12.37 0.12
N SER A 236 -13.96 11.92 -0.76
CA SER A 236 -13.35 12.75 -1.81
C SER A 236 -14.30 13.10 -2.97
N LYS A 237 -15.52 12.54 -3.01
CA LYS A 237 -16.57 12.89 -3.99
C LYS A 237 -17.43 14.10 -3.58
N ILE A 238 -17.23 14.69 -2.40
CA ILE A 238 -17.92 15.93 -2.04
C ILE A 238 -17.07 17.08 -2.60
N PRO A 239 -17.51 17.80 -3.67
CA PRO A 239 -16.84 19.03 -4.04
C PRO A 239 -16.97 19.97 -2.83
N PHE A 240 -15.86 20.55 -2.39
CA PHE A 240 -15.90 21.73 -1.53
C PHE A 240 -16.66 22.82 -2.29
N ASN A 241 -17.93 23.03 -1.92
CA ASN A 241 -18.68 24.24 -2.26
C ASN A 241 -18.36 25.32 -1.24
#